data_AF-A0A2T6CD69-F1
#
_entry.id   AF-A0A2T6CD69-F1
#
_cell.length_a   1.000
_cell.length_b   1.000
_cell.length_c   1.000
_cell.angle_alpha   90.00
_cell.angle_beta   90.00
_cell.angle_gamma   90.00
#
_symmetry.space_group_name_H-M   'P 1'
#
loop_
_entity.id
_entity.type
_entity.pdbx_description
1 polymer ?
#
loop_
_entity_poly.entity_id
_entity_poly.type
_entity_poly.pdbx_seq_one_letter_code
_entity_poly.pdbx_strand_id
1 'polypeptide(L)'
;MKIVCANCEEQNNYEVEKEGYYSLSCSDCEADFQVIIGIARSKRSRGHKPSQSREYSIRFFQNGNDDFIQFESNCYDDVELKSKDIFVISSFDGKPRILANINIHKYWVINTKPTEIDDAMVMTAIVLFIFIGLVIVAMISAS
;
A
#
# COMPACT_ATOMS: atom_id res chain seq x y z
N MET A 1 0.02 19.83 5.55
CA MET A 1 1.08 18.84 5.26
C MET A 1 0.79 18.12 3.94
N LYS A 2 1.80 17.84 3.12
CA LYS A 2 1.61 17.05 1.90
C LYS A 2 1.65 15.55 2.20
N ILE A 3 0.57 14.82 1.93
CA ILE A 3 0.45 13.38 2.19
C ILE A 3 0.04 12.68 0.90
N VAL A 4 0.66 11.54 0.65
CA VAL A 4 0.37 10.70 -0.51
C VAL A 4 -0.81 9.80 -0.18
N CYS A 5 -1.83 9.79 -1.04
CA CYS A 5 -2.98 8.93 -0.92
C CYS A 5 -2.56 7.46 -1.02
N ALA A 6 -3.02 6.64 -0.06
CA ALA A 6 -2.75 5.21 -0.08
C ALA A 6 -3.49 4.46 -1.19
N ASN A 7 -4.45 5.06 -1.89
CA ASN A 7 -5.21 4.41 -2.97
C ASN A 7 -4.63 4.75 -4.36
N CYS A 8 -4.71 6.03 -4.76
CA CYS A 8 -4.34 6.52 -6.09
C CYS A 8 -2.93 7.11 -6.20
N GLU A 9 -2.17 7.19 -5.10
CA GLU A 9 -0.78 7.69 -5.06
C GLU A 9 -0.63 9.19 -5.38
N GLU A 10 -1.74 9.92 -5.54
CA GLU A 10 -1.73 11.38 -5.66
C GLU A 10 -1.38 12.05 -4.33
N GLN A 11 -0.63 13.15 -4.42
CA GLN A 11 -0.14 13.89 -3.27
C GLN A 11 -1.00 15.13 -3.01
N ASN A 12 -1.69 15.13 -1.87
CA ASN A 12 -2.63 16.19 -1.49
C ASN A 12 -2.17 16.97 -0.25
N ASN A 13 -2.66 18.20 -0.11
CA ASN A 13 -2.46 19.00 1.09
C ASN A 13 -3.57 18.72 2.11
N TYR A 14 -3.19 18.34 3.32
CA TYR A 14 -4.10 18.09 4.43
C TYR A 14 -3.78 18.99 5.63
N GLU A 15 -4.81 19.40 6.37
CA GLU A 15 -4.69 20.14 7.62
C GLU A 15 -4.35 19.18 8.79
N VAL A 16 -3.13 18.68 8.78
CA VAL A 16 -2.56 17.81 9.83
C VAL A 16 -1.25 18.42 10.29
N GLU A 17 -1.18 18.73 11.58
CA GLU A 17 -0.08 19.51 12.16
C GLU A 17 0.72 18.76 13.22
N LYS A 18 0.27 17.58 13.66
CA LYS A 18 0.89 16.85 14.78
C LYS A 18 1.08 15.38 14.43
N GLU A 19 1.97 14.73 15.19
CA GLU A 19 2.08 13.28 15.17
C GLU A 19 0.76 12.67 15.65
N GLY A 20 0.26 11.66 14.97
CA GLY A 20 -1.04 11.08 15.31
C GLY A 20 -1.52 10.02 14.33
N TYR A 21 -2.65 9.43 14.69
CA TYR A 21 -3.45 8.58 13.82
C TYR A 21 -4.57 9.42 13.21
N TYR A 22 -4.72 9.36 11.90
CA TYR A 22 -5.71 10.14 11.16
C TYR A 22 -6.45 9.26 10.16
N SER A 23 -7.72 9.58 9.93
CA SER A 23 -8.49 9.07 8.79
C SER A 23 -8.70 10.25 7.84
N LEU A 24 -8.25 10.09 6.60
CA LEU A 24 -8.27 11.14 5.57
C LEU A 24 -9.03 10.64 4.35
N SER A 25 -9.67 11.55 3.62
CA SER A 25 -10.30 11.27 2.33
C SER A 25 -9.47 11.91 1.21
N CYS A 26 -9.26 11.20 0.12
CA CYS A 26 -8.53 11.72 -1.04
C CYS A 26 -9.43 12.58 -1.92
N SER A 27 -9.01 13.78 -2.29
CA SER A 27 -9.75 14.64 -3.22
C SER A 27 -9.77 14.14 -4.66
N ASP A 28 -8.78 13.33 -5.07
CA ASP A 28 -8.66 12.86 -6.46
C ASP A 28 -9.43 11.56 -6.73
N CYS A 29 -9.49 10.65 -5.77
CA CYS A 29 -10.15 9.35 -5.94
C CYS A 29 -11.27 9.08 -4.93
N GLU A 30 -11.60 10.05 -4.07
CA GLU A 30 -12.66 10.01 -3.06
C GLU A 30 -12.52 8.88 -2.01
N ALA A 31 -11.40 8.14 -2.05
CA ALA A 31 -11.17 7.02 -1.17
C ALA A 31 -10.71 7.47 0.22
N ASP A 32 -11.25 6.82 1.24
CA ASP A 32 -10.80 6.97 2.62
C ASP A 32 -9.55 6.12 2.87
N PHE A 33 -8.61 6.66 3.62
CA PHE A 33 -7.39 5.97 3.99
C PHE A 33 -6.90 6.41 5.38
N GLN A 34 -6.13 5.53 6.01
CA GLN A 34 -5.59 5.77 7.35
C GLN A 34 -4.16 6.26 7.25
N VAL A 35 -3.78 7.13 8.18
CA VAL A 35 -2.43 7.70 8.23
C VAL A 35 -1.87 7.63 9.63
N ILE A 36 -0.59 7.26 9.71
CA ILE A 36 0.23 7.35 10.92
C ILE A 36 1.31 8.39 10.67
N ILE A 37 1.35 9.44 11.48
CA ILE A 37 2.41 10.45 11.47
C ILE A 37 3.23 10.28 12.74
N GLY A 38 4.54 10.05 12.64
CA GLY A 38 5.39 9.82 13.81
C GLY A 38 6.83 10.28 13.60
N ILE A 39 7.56 10.38 14.71
CA ILE A 39 9.00 10.63 14.70
C ILE A 39 9.72 9.29 14.84
N ALA A 40 10.47 8.88 13.82
CA ALA A 40 11.21 7.64 13.82
C ALA A 40 12.25 7.60 14.95
N ARG A 41 12.27 6.52 15.72
CA ARG A 41 13.29 6.27 16.76
C ARG A 41 14.33 5.30 16.23
N SER A 42 13.87 4.22 15.60
CA SER A 42 14.70 3.29 14.87
C SER A 42 13.91 2.59 13.76
N LYS A 43 14.60 2.25 12.67
CA LYS A 43 14.12 1.36 11.61
C LYS A 43 15.00 0.11 11.58
N ARG A 44 14.36 -1.05 11.51
CA ARG A 44 14.99 -2.28 11.02
C ARG A 44 14.24 -2.74 9.77
N SER A 45 14.98 -3.31 8.82
CA SER A 45 14.42 -3.87 7.60
C SER A 45 15.16 -5.15 7.23
N ARG A 46 14.42 -6.19 6.83
CA ARG A 46 14.97 -7.48 6.42
C ARG A 46 14.42 -7.86 5.05
N GLY A 47 15.29 -7.91 4.05
CA GLY A 47 14.91 -8.30 2.70
C GLY A 47 14.87 -9.82 2.52
N HIS A 48 13.87 -10.31 1.80
CA HIS A 48 13.67 -11.70 1.42
C HIS A 48 13.75 -11.82 -0.11
N LYS A 49 14.94 -12.10 -0.63
CA LYS A 49 15.20 -12.16 -2.08
C LYS A 49 14.28 -13.12 -2.85
N PRO A 50 13.97 -14.34 -2.36
CA PRO A 50 13.14 -15.28 -3.11
C PRO A 50 11.70 -14.79 -3.33
N SER A 51 11.14 -14.07 -2.37
CA SER A 51 9.79 -13.50 -2.44
C SER A 51 9.77 -12.06 -2.95
N GLN A 52 10.94 -11.47 -3.23
CA GLN A 52 11.10 -10.04 -3.53
C GLN A 52 10.41 -9.12 -2.50
N SER A 53 10.31 -9.58 -1.24
CA SER A 53 9.64 -8.88 -0.16
C SER A 53 10.63 -8.31 0.84
N ARG A 54 10.16 -7.39 1.68
CA ARG A 54 10.94 -6.83 2.78
C ARG A 54 10.08 -6.62 4.00
N GLU A 55 10.52 -7.16 5.11
CA GLU A 55 9.91 -6.92 6.41
C GLU A 55 10.48 -5.61 6.99
N TYR A 56 9.60 -4.76 7.49
CA TYR A 56 9.91 -3.51 8.17
C TYR A 56 9.48 -3.55 9.63
N SER A 57 10.31 -2.98 10.49
CA SER A 57 10.00 -2.78 11.91
C SER A 57 10.43 -1.37 12.31
N ILE A 58 9.48 -0.51 12.65
CA ILE A 58 9.72 0.90 12.95
C ILE A 58 9.26 1.16 14.38
N ARG A 59 10.19 1.60 15.23
CA ARG A 59 9.85 2.22 16.52
C ARG A 59 9.72 3.72 16.28
N PHE A 60 8.69 4.33 16.81
CA PHE A 60 8.42 5.74 16.63
C PHE A 60 7.88 6.38 17.89
N PHE A 61 8.01 7.70 17.97
CA PHE A 61 7.44 8.51 19.03
C PHE A 61 6.27 9.31 18.46
N GLN A 62 5.16 9.32 19.18
CA GLN A 62 3.94 10.03 18.80
C GLN A 62 3.15 10.39 20.06
N ASN A 63 2.62 11.62 20.13
CA ASN A 63 1.75 12.07 21.22
C ASN A 63 2.30 11.80 22.63
N GLY A 64 3.62 11.94 22.82
CA GLY A 64 4.27 11.74 24.12
C GLY A 64 4.68 10.28 24.42
N ASN A 65 4.38 9.32 23.54
CA ASN A 65 4.60 7.91 23.77
C ASN A 65 5.49 7.27 22.69
N ASP A 66 6.28 6.27 23.08
CA ASP A 66 6.94 5.36 22.14
C ASP A 66 5.95 4.28 21.69
N ASP A 67 5.92 3.98 20.40
CA ASP A 67 5.07 2.99 19.75
C ASP A 67 5.87 2.20 18.69
N PHE A 68 5.26 1.17 18.12
CA PHE A 68 5.90 0.23 17.23
C PHE A 68 4.96 -0.26 16.14
N ILE A 69 5.46 -0.27 14.90
CA ILE A 69 4.76 -0.86 13.76
C ILE A 69 5.67 -1.84 13.02
N GLN A 70 5.09 -2.96 12.61
CA GLN A 70 5.74 -3.99 11.81
C GLN A 70 4.84 -4.37 10.66
N PHE A 71 5.41 -4.44 9.46
CA PHE A 71 4.68 -4.80 8.24
C PHE A 71 5.61 -5.43 7.21
N GLU A 72 5.04 -6.20 6.30
CA GLU A 72 5.73 -6.71 5.13
C GLU A 72 5.40 -5.84 3.91
N SER A 73 6.43 -5.59 3.09
CA SER A 73 6.35 -4.94 1.79
C SER A 73 6.49 -6.00 0.71
N ASN A 74 5.66 -5.91 -0.33
CA ASN A 74 5.80 -6.72 -1.55
C ASN A 74 6.84 -6.15 -2.54
N CYS A 75 7.66 -5.21 -2.09
CA CYS A 75 8.76 -4.61 -2.82
C CYS A 75 10.09 -4.88 -2.10
N TYR A 76 11.17 -5.10 -2.85
CA TYR A 76 12.48 -5.41 -2.27
C TYR A 76 13.26 -4.18 -1.80
N ASP A 77 12.90 -3.00 -2.33
CA ASP A 77 13.57 -1.73 -2.07
C ASP A 77 13.56 -1.39 -0.58
N ASP A 78 14.66 -0.81 -0.11
CA ASP A 78 14.75 -0.30 1.26
C ASP A 78 14.36 1.18 1.31
N VAL A 79 13.71 1.59 2.40
CA VAL A 79 13.38 2.99 2.66
C VAL A 79 14.47 3.68 3.47
N GLU A 80 14.75 4.94 3.12
CA GLU A 80 15.64 5.79 3.90
C GLU A 80 14.84 6.47 5.02
N LEU A 81 15.02 5.98 6.25
CA LEU A 81 14.40 6.55 7.44
C LEU A 81 15.38 6.50 8.61
N LYS A 82 15.90 7.67 9.00
CA LYS A 82 16.86 7.82 10.10
C LYS A 82 16.15 8.12 11.41
N SER A 83 16.87 7.98 12.51
CA SER A 83 16.35 8.40 13.82
C SER A 83 16.08 9.91 13.81
N LYS A 84 14.96 10.30 14.41
CA LYS A 84 14.38 11.65 14.47
C LYS A 84 13.74 12.17 13.18
N ASP A 85 13.70 11.38 12.11
CA ASP A 85 12.93 11.75 10.92
C ASP A 85 11.43 11.69 11.19
N ILE A 86 10.68 12.67 10.71
CA ILE A 86 9.23 12.66 10.64
C ILE A 86 8.84 11.80 9.44
N PHE A 87 8.02 10.79 9.69
CA PHE A 87 7.49 9.95 8.63
C PHE A 87 5.98 9.90 8.65
N VAL A 88 5.45 9.49 7.51
CA VAL A 88 4.03 9.22 7.29
C VAL A 88 3.89 7.82 6.71
N ILE A 89 3.07 6.98 7.34
CA ILE A 89 2.59 5.75 6.72
C ILE A 89 1.15 5.98 6.30
N SER A 90 0.86 5.85 5.00
CA SER A 90 -0.52 5.84 4.48
C SER A 90 -0.94 4.40 4.22
N SER A 91 -2.10 4.03 4.75
CA SER A 91 -2.66 2.68 4.70
C SER A 91 -4.04 2.67 4.03
N PHE A 92 -4.27 1.69 3.17
CA PHE A 92 -5.57 1.45 2.53
C PHE A 92 -6.02 0.03 2.89
N ASP A 93 -7.29 -0.15 3.25
CA ASP A 93 -7.84 -1.42 3.76
C ASP A 93 -7.02 -2.06 4.89
N GLY A 94 -6.54 -1.21 5.82
CA GLY A 94 -5.73 -1.64 6.96
C GLY A 94 -4.30 -2.09 6.63
N LYS A 95 -3.88 -1.97 5.36
CA LYS A 95 -2.53 -2.36 4.91
C LYS A 95 -1.66 -1.14 4.62
N PRO A 96 -0.45 -1.02 5.19
CA PRO A 96 0.51 0.01 4.83
C PRO A 96 0.85 -0.06 3.35
N ARG A 97 0.66 1.04 2.61
CA ARG A 97 0.94 1.11 1.17
C ARG A 97 2.01 2.12 0.81
N ILE A 98 2.03 3.25 1.51
CA ILE A 98 3.02 4.30 1.30
C ILE A 98 3.78 4.53 2.60
N LEU A 99 5.10 4.69 2.50
CA LEU A 99 5.93 5.26 3.54
C LEU A 99 6.57 6.52 2.98
N ALA A 100 6.40 7.66 3.64
CA ALA A 100 7.03 8.92 3.28
C ALA A 100 7.94 9.41 4.39
N ASN A 101 9.15 9.85 4.01
CA ASN A 101 10.06 10.57 4.89
C ASN A 101 9.98 12.05 4.55
N ILE A 102 9.44 12.82 5.49
CA ILE A 102 9.11 14.24 5.30
C ILE A 102 10.37 15.09 5.28
N ASN A 103 11.38 14.70 6.06
CA ASN A 103 12.65 15.43 6.19
C ASN A 103 13.45 15.47 4.89
N ILE A 104 13.33 14.43 4.05
CA ILE A 104 14.03 14.35 2.75
C ILE A 104 13.08 14.45 1.54
N HIS A 105 11.81 14.78 1.77
CA HIS A 105 10.79 14.95 0.74
C HIS A 105 10.68 13.77 -0.23
N LYS A 106 10.79 12.53 0.28
CA LYS A 106 10.72 11.31 -0.52
C LYS A 106 9.68 10.34 0.04
N TYR A 107 9.00 9.62 -0.84
CA TYR A 107 8.13 8.52 -0.47
C TYR A 107 8.46 7.26 -1.27
N TRP A 108 7.99 6.14 -0.75
CA TRP A 108 8.10 4.82 -1.35
C TRP A 108 6.73 4.15 -1.34
N VAL A 109 6.36 3.57 -2.48
CA VAL A 109 5.25 2.62 -2.57
C VAL A 109 5.77 1.30 -2.04
N ILE A 110 5.35 0.92 -0.83
CA ILE A 110 5.81 -0.28 -0.13
C ILE A 110 4.85 -1.46 -0.32
N ASN A 111 3.59 -1.21 -0.67
CA ASN A 111 2.69 -2.25 -1.13
C ASN A 111 1.82 -1.74 -2.28
N THR A 112 1.78 -2.52 -3.36
CA THR A 112 0.84 -2.28 -4.46
C THR A 112 -0.59 -2.41 -3.97
N LYS A 113 -1.53 -1.73 -4.64
CA LYS A 113 -2.95 -2.00 -4.41
C LYS A 113 -3.20 -3.49 -4.62
N PRO A 114 -4.09 -4.12 -3.83
CA PRO A 114 -4.74 -5.31 -4.32
C PRO A 114 -5.27 -4.97 -5.71
N THR A 115 -4.80 -5.67 -6.74
CA THR A 115 -5.54 -5.68 -7.99
C THR A 115 -6.88 -6.28 -7.63
N GLU A 116 -7.93 -5.45 -7.58
CA GLU A 116 -9.27 -5.95 -7.83
C GLU A 116 -9.13 -6.75 -9.13
N ILE A 117 -9.31 -8.07 -9.04
CA ILE A 117 -9.42 -8.86 -10.25
C ILE A 117 -10.66 -8.29 -10.89
N ASP A 118 -10.48 -7.47 -11.93
CA ASP A 118 -11.57 -6.78 -12.59
C ASP A 118 -12.64 -7.83 -12.88
N ASP A 119 -13.80 -7.70 -12.23
CA ASP A 119 -14.88 -8.68 -12.33
C ASP A 119 -15.24 -8.89 -13.81
N ALA A 120 -15.03 -7.87 -14.66
CA ALA A 120 -15.18 -7.98 -16.11
C ALA A 120 -14.18 -8.95 -16.74
N MET A 121 -12.92 -8.98 -16.28
CA MET A 121 -11.89 -9.90 -16.76
C MET A 121 -12.21 -11.35 -16.36
N VAL A 122 -12.68 -11.57 -15.13
CA VAL A 122 -13.12 -12.90 -14.65
C VAL A 122 -14.31 -13.38 -15.46
N MET A 123 -15.33 -12.53 -15.62
CA MET A 123 -16.54 -12.87 -16.38
C MET A 123 -16.22 -13.14 -17.86
N THR A 124 -15.32 -12.35 -18.46
CA THR A 124 -14.86 -12.57 -19.84
C THR A 124 -14.17 -13.93 -19.98
N ALA A 125 -13.31 -14.30 -19.04
CA ALA A 125 -12.64 -15.60 -19.05
C ALA A 125 -13.65 -16.76 -18.92
N ILE A 126 -14.63 -16.66 -18.02
CA ILE A 126 -15.68 -17.67 -17.83
C ILE A 126 -16.50 -17.86 -19.12
N VAL A 127 -16.95 -16.77 -19.74
CA VAL A 127 -17.72 -16.83 -21.01
C VAL A 127 -16.91 -17.48 -22.11
N LEU A 128 -15.61 -17.15 -22.21
CA LEU A 128 -14.72 -17.74 -23.20
C LEU A 128 -14.58 -19.26 -22.99
N PHE A 129 -14.39 -19.72 -21.75
CA PHE A 129 -14.29 -21.15 -21.44
C PHE A 129 -15.59 -21.90 -21.77
N ILE A 130 -16.76 -21.31 -21.47
CA ILE A 130 -18.05 -21.90 -21.82
C ILE A 130 -18.19 -22.02 -23.34
N PHE A 131 -17.86 -20.97 -24.09
CA PHE A 131 -17.94 -20.96 -25.55
C PHE A 131 -17.02 -22.02 -26.18
N ILE A 132 -15.77 -22.10 -25.73
CA ILE A 132 -14.81 -23.12 -26.19
C ILE A 132 -15.34 -24.53 -25.88
N GLY A 133 -15.87 -24.75 -24.67
CA GLY A 133 -16.46 -26.02 -24.27
C GLY A 133 -17.62 -26.43 -25.18
N LEU A 134 -18.52 -25.49 -25.52
CA LEU A 134 -19.63 -25.74 -26.44
C LEU A 134 -19.16 -26.09 -27.86
N VAL A 135 -18.14 -25.39 -28.38
CA VAL A 135 -17.55 -25.68 -29.69
C VAL A 135 -16.95 -27.08 -29.73
N ILE A 136 -16.22 -27.48 -28.69
CA ILE A 136 -15.62 -28.82 -28.60
C ILE A 136 -16.71 -29.90 -28.56
N VAL A 137 -17.76 -29.72 -27.75
CA VAL A 137 -18.88 -30.67 -27.68
C VAL A 137 -19.59 -30.78 -29.03
N ALA A 138 -19.84 -29.65 -29.70
CA ALA A 138 -20.44 -29.63 -31.03
C ALA A 138 -19.59 -30.39 -32.06
N MET A 139 -18.26 -30.18 -32.05
CA MET A 139 -17.33 -30.90 -32.93
C MET A 139 -17.35 -32.41 -32.69
N ILE A 140 -17.35 -32.85 -31.43
CA ILE A 140 -17.42 -34.29 -31.08
C ILE A 140 -18.75 -34.90 -31.52
N SER A 141 -19.87 -34.17 -31.36
CA SER A 141 -21.19 -34.67 -31.74
C SER A 141 -21.42 -34.74 -33.26
N ALA A 142 -20.60 -34.04 -34.04
CA ALA A 142 -20.70 -33.98 -35.51
C ALA A 142 -19.81 -35.02 -36.23
N SER A 143 -18.98 -35.75 -35.49
CA SER A 143 -18.09 -36.83 -35.96
C SER A 143 -18.64 -38.20 -35.59
#